data_AF-A0A371HYQ5-F1
#
_entry.id   AF-A0A371HYQ5-F1
#
_cell.length_a   1.000
_cell.length_b   1.000
_cell.length_c   1.000
_cell.angle_alpha   90.00
_cell.angle_beta   90.00
_cell.angle_gamma   90.00
#
_symmetry.space_group_name_H-M   'P 1'
#
loop_
_entity.id
_entity.type
_entity.pdbx_description
1 polymer ?
#
loop_
_entity_poly.entity_id
_entity_poly.type
_entity_poly.pdbx_seq_one_letter_code
_entity_poly.pdbx_strand_id
1 'polypeptide(L)'
;MANDQMKPIATLLLGLNFCMYAIVLGIGGWAMNKAIDQGFVIGSGFELPAHFSPIYFPMGNAATGFFVTFALIAGVVGIGSIISGVNHVTSWTSESLPSAASVASIAWALTVLAMGFACKEIQLNIRNARLKTMEAFLIILSATQLFYIVAIHSAAAYRR
;
A
#
# COMPACT_ATOMS: atom_id res chain seq x y z
N MET A 1 -8.35 -13.20 -29.20
CA MET A 1 -9.23 -13.82 -28.18
C MET A 1 -8.71 -13.60 -26.75
N ALA A 2 -7.43 -13.85 -26.42
CA ALA A 2 -6.89 -13.57 -25.07
C ALA A 2 -6.80 -12.08 -24.71
N ASN A 3 -6.49 -11.19 -25.67
CA ASN A 3 -6.34 -9.74 -25.42
C ASN A 3 -7.66 -9.05 -24.97
N ASP A 4 -8.82 -9.52 -25.45
CA ASP A 4 -10.13 -9.03 -25.00
C ASP A 4 -10.48 -9.46 -23.58
N GLN A 5 -9.90 -10.56 -23.09
CA GLN A 5 -10.11 -11.04 -21.73
C GLN A 5 -9.19 -10.36 -20.71
N MET A 6 -7.97 -9.96 -21.10
CA MET A 6 -7.04 -9.33 -20.18
C MET A 6 -7.40 -7.88 -19.84
N LYS A 7 -8.03 -7.16 -20.77
CA LYS A 7 -8.50 -5.78 -20.54
C LYS A 7 -9.48 -5.65 -19.38
N PRO A 8 -10.61 -6.40 -19.32
CA PRO A 8 -11.54 -6.31 -18.20
C PRO A 8 -10.93 -6.79 -16.88
N ILE A 9 -10.05 -7.80 -16.91
CA ILE A 9 -9.34 -8.26 -15.70
C ILE A 9 -8.41 -7.17 -15.16
N ALA A 10 -7.63 -6.52 -16.01
CA ALA A 10 -6.75 -5.42 -15.61
C ALA A 10 -7.54 -4.23 -15.06
N THR A 11 -8.68 -3.87 -15.68
CA THR A 11 -9.57 -2.82 -15.17
C THR A 11 -10.12 -3.15 -13.79
N LEU A 12 -10.57 -4.40 -13.59
CA LEU A 12 -11.12 -4.85 -12.31
C LEU A 12 -10.06 -4.83 -11.21
N LEU A 13 -8.87 -5.35 -11.49
CA LEU A 13 -7.75 -5.33 -10.55
C LEU A 13 -7.34 -3.90 -10.20
N LEU A 14 -7.29 -3.01 -11.19
CA LEU A 14 -6.95 -1.60 -10.98
C LEU A 14 -7.96 -0.92 -10.04
N GLY A 15 -9.27 -1.13 -10.27
CA GLY A 15 -10.33 -0.60 -9.42
C GLY A 15 -10.33 -1.20 -8.01
N LEU A 16 -10.10 -2.51 -7.88
CA LEU A 16 -9.99 -3.18 -6.59
C LEU A 16 -8.81 -2.62 -5.78
N ASN A 17 -7.64 -2.48 -6.41
CA ASN A 17 -6.44 -1.96 -5.77
C ASN A 17 -6.63 -0.51 -5.32
N PHE A 18 -7.32 0.32 -6.13
CA PHE A 18 -7.70 1.67 -5.75
C PHE A 18 -8.50 1.70 -4.45
N CYS A 19 -9.58 0.91 -4.38
CA CYS A 19 -10.44 0.87 -3.20
C CYS A 19 -9.65 0.44 -1.95
N MET A 20 -8.82 -0.59 -2.06
CA MET A 20 -8.01 -1.06 -0.94
C MET A 20 -6.97 -0.01 -0.51
N TYR A 21 -6.24 0.63 -1.44
CA TYR A 21 -5.30 1.70 -1.11
C TYR A 21 -5.99 2.90 -0.43
N ALA A 22 -7.18 3.29 -0.90
CA ALA A 22 -7.96 4.36 -0.29
C ALA A 22 -8.36 4.03 1.16
N ILE A 23 -8.77 2.78 1.43
CA ILE A 23 -9.10 2.35 2.80
C ILE A 23 -7.83 2.31 3.66
N VAL A 24 -6.71 1.82 3.14
CA VAL A 24 -5.41 1.84 3.84
C VAL A 24 -5.01 3.27 4.22
N LEU A 25 -5.19 4.24 3.33
CA LEU A 25 -4.95 5.66 3.64
C LEU A 25 -5.90 6.21 4.69
N GLY A 26 -7.20 5.86 4.63
CA GLY A 26 -8.17 6.31 5.62
C GLY A 26 -7.85 5.80 7.02
N ILE A 27 -7.56 4.49 7.16
CA ILE A 27 -7.23 3.89 8.45
C ILE A 27 -5.84 4.34 8.92
N GLY A 28 -4.86 4.37 8.02
CA GLY A 28 -3.49 4.81 8.33
C GLY A 28 -3.44 6.28 8.76
N GLY A 29 -4.23 7.14 8.11
CA GLY A 29 -4.35 8.56 8.46
C GLY A 29 -4.98 8.74 9.84
N TRP A 30 -6.04 7.98 10.13
CA TRP A 30 -6.60 7.93 11.49
C TRP A 30 -5.57 7.47 12.53
N ALA A 31 -4.81 6.42 12.24
CA ALA A 31 -3.79 5.88 13.15
C ALA A 31 -2.66 6.89 13.40
N MET A 32 -2.19 7.56 12.34
CA MET A 32 -1.18 8.61 12.43
C MET A 32 -1.68 9.82 13.23
N ASN A 33 -2.91 10.28 12.98
CA ASN A 33 -3.50 11.38 13.75
C ASN A 33 -3.58 11.04 15.24
N LYS A 34 -4.04 9.83 15.58
CA LYS A 34 -4.06 9.32 16.96
C LYS A 34 -2.67 9.30 17.60
N ALA A 35 -1.64 8.90 16.86
CA ALA A 35 -0.27 8.87 17.36
C ALA A 35 0.31 10.26 17.60
N ILE A 36 -0.07 11.25 16.79
CA ILE A 36 0.32 12.66 16.97
C ILE A 36 -0.40 13.26 18.18
N ASP A 37 -1.72 13.07 18.29
CA ASP A 37 -2.52 13.59 19.41
C ASP A 37 -2.09 13.03 20.77
N GLN A 38 -1.64 11.78 20.78
CA GLN A 38 -1.20 11.07 21.99
C GLN A 38 0.33 10.98 22.08
N GLY A 39 1.02 11.73 21.22
CA GLY A 39 2.48 11.81 21.17
C GLY A 39 3.05 12.53 22.39
N PHE A 40 4.30 12.23 22.71
CA PHE A 40 4.96 12.75 23.90
C PHE A 40 5.58 14.14 23.63
N VAL A 41 5.30 15.13 24.48
CA VAL A 41 5.95 16.45 24.42
C VAL A 41 7.26 16.38 25.19
N ILE A 42 8.40 16.43 24.48
CA ILE A 42 9.73 16.42 25.10
C ILE A 42 10.03 17.83 25.65
N GLY A 43 9.90 18.00 26.97
CA GLY A 43 10.37 19.19 27.68
C GLY A 43 11.89 19.15 27.90
N SER A 44 12.52 20.32 28.06
CA SER A 44 13.98 20.52 28.14
C SER A 44 14.69 19.87 29.34
N GLY A 45 14.01 19.05 30.15
CA GLY A 45 14.55 18.41 31.35
C GLY A 45 14.16 16.94 31.53
N PHE A 46 13.61 16.27 30.51
CA PHE A 46 13.22 14.86 30.60
C PHE A 46 14.37 13.94 30.14
N GLU A 47 14.86 13.09 31.03
CA GLU A 47 15.73 11.97 30.67
C GLU A 47 14.86 10.82 30.13
N LEU A 48 14.95 10.56 28.82
CA LEU A 48 14.20 9.47 28.18
C LEU A 48 14.97 8.15 28.28
N PRO A 49 14.30 7.02 28.60
CA PRO A 49 14.93 5.70 28.56
C PRO A 49 15.54 5.39 27.19
N ALA A 50 16.60 4.57 27.15
CA ALA A 50 17.35 4.23 25.92
C ALA A 50 16.53 3.57 24.79
N HIS A 51 15.27 3.19 25.02
CA HIS A 51 14.36 2.59 24.05
C HIS A 51 13.08 3.40 23.83
N PHE A 52 13.13 4.71 24.06
CA PHE A 52 11.98 5.57 23.81
C PHE A 52 11.82 5.87 22.32
N SER A 53 10.65 5.57 21.76
CA SER A 53 10.25 6.02 20.43
C SER A 53 9.35 7.25 20.57
N PRO A 54 9.74 8.42 20.03
CA PRO A 54 8.92 9.63 20.07
C PRO A 54 7.53 9.44 19.42
N ILE A 55 7.45 8.51 18.46
CA ILE A 55 6.19 8.16 17.80
C ILE A 55 5.58 6.97 18.55
N TYR A 56 4.58 7.26 19.37
CA TYR A 56 3.85 6.28 20.18
C TYR A 56 2.50 5.98 19.55
N PHE A 57 2.24 4.69 19.27
CA PHE A 57 0.98 4.20 18.73
C PHE A 57 0.22 3.41 19.81
N PRO A 58 -0.71 4.05 20.55
CA PRO A 58 -1.36 3.45 21.72
C PRO A 58 -2.29 2.28 21.41
N MET A 59 -2.65 2.08 20.14
CA MET A 59 -3.62 1.08 19.69
C MET A 59 -2.97 -0.18 19.07
N GLY A 60 -1.64 -0.25 19.08
CA GLY A 60 -0.88 -1.34 18.47
C GLY A 60 0.36 -1.72 19.27
N ASN A 61 1.35 -2.30 18.58
CA ASN A 61 2.59 -2.80 19.15
C ASN A 61 3.81 -2.02 18.63
N ALA A 62 5.02 -2.47 18.99
CA ALA A 62 6.26 -1.81 18.61
C ALA A 62 6.50 -1.70 17.09
N ALA A 63 5.88 -2.55 16.27
CA ALA A 63 5.98 -2.47 14.81
C ALA A 63 4.98 -1.50 14.18
N THR A 64 3.93 -1.11 14.91
CA THR A 64 2.81 -0.34 14.36
C THR A 64 3.25 0.99 13.76
N GLY A 65 4.23 1.68 14.35
CA GLY A 65 4.69 2.95 13.79
C GLY A 65 5.41 2.84 12.46
N PHE A 66 6.27 1.82 12.31
CA PHE A 66 6.87 1.50 11.02
C PHE A 66 5.80 1.08 10.02
N PHE A 67 4.92 0.16 10.43
CA PHE A 67 3.85 -0.34 9.60
C PHE A 67 2.96 0.76 9.02
N VAL A 68 2.38 1.62 9.87
CA VAL A 68 1.49 2.69 9.44
C VAL A 68 2.20 3.68 8.51
N THR A 69 3.46 4.02 8.80
CA THR A 69 4.23 4.95 7.98
C THR A 69 4.47 4.40 6.56
N PHE A 70 4.95 3.16 6.45
CA PHE A 70 5.15 2.53 5.15
C PHE A 70 3.83 2.23 4.43
N ALA A 71 2.77 1.90 5.16
CA ALA A 71 1.43 1.72 4.62
C ALA A 71 0.88 3.00 3.98
N LEU A 72 1.10 4.15 4.62
CA LEU A 72 0.70 5.46 4.08
C LEU A 72 1.47 5.82 2.81
N ILE A 73 2.80 5.62 2.81
CA ILE A 73 3.64 5.86 1.62
C ILE A 73 3.18 4.95 0.47
N ALA A 74 3.02 3.66 0.74
CA ALA A 74 2.52 2.69 -0.24
C ALA A 74 1.13 3.06 -0.75
N GLY A 75 0.22 3.53 0.12
CA GLY A 75 -1.12 3.99 -0.24
C GLY A 75 -1.10 5.18 -1.18
N VAL A 76 -0.30 6.22 -0.89
CA VAL A 76 -0.22 7.43 -1.75
C VAL A 76 0.37 7.08 -3.11
N VAL A 77 1.47 6.31 -3.14
CA VAL A 77 2.10 5.91 -4.40
C VAL A 77 1.20 4.93 -5.18
N GLY A 78 0.48 4.05 -4.48
CA GLY A 78 -0.54 3.17 -5.04
C GLY A 78 -1.64 3.94 -5.76
N ILE A 79 -2.24 4.95 -5.11
CA ILE A 79 -3.21 5.85 -5.74
C ILE A 79 -2.61 6.61 -6.92
N GLY A 80 -1.38 7.13 -6.78
CA GLY A 80 -0.69 7.80 -7.88
C GLY A 80 -0.49 6.90 -9.10
N SER A 81 -0.17 5.62 -8.89
CA SER A 81 0.03 4.65 -9.97
C SER A 81 -1.24 4.40 -10.80
N ILE A 82 -2.42 4.61 -10.22
CA ILE A 82 -3.70 4.40 -10.88
C ILE A 82 -3.94 5.43 -11.99
N ILE A 83 -3.37 6.64 -11.90
CA ILE A 83 -3.48 7.63 -12.98
C ILE A 83 -2.88 7.09 -14.28
N SER A 84 -1.66 6.54 -14.20
CA SER A 84 -1.01 5.91 -15.35
C SER A 84 -1.71 4.61 -15.76
N GLY A 85 -2.22 3.84 -14.77
CA GLY A 85 -3.00 2.64 -15.03
C GLY A 85 -4.30 2.90 -15.80
N VAL A 86 -5.06 3.93 -15.45
CA VAL A 86 -6.30 4.30 -16.15
C VAL A 86 -5.99 4.76 -17.57
N ASN A 87 -4.93 5.55 -17.76
CA ASN A 87 -4.49 5.96 -19.09
C ASN A 87 -4.12 4.74 -19.97
N HIS A 88 -3.42 3.75 -19.40
CA HIS A 88 -3.11 2.52 -20.13
C HIS A 88 -4.36 1.66 -20.40
N VAL A 89 -5.26 1.50 -19.43
CA VAL A 89 -6.49 0.70 -19.60
C VAL A 89 -7.42 1.31 -20.66
N THR A 90 -7.52 2.64 -20.74
CA THR A 90 -8.32 3.34 -21.76
C THR A 90 -7.70 3.25 -23.14
N SER A 91 -6.43 3.64 -23.29
CA SER A 91 -5.74 3.65 -24.58
C SER A 91 -5.40 2.25 -25.11
N TRP A 92 -5.02 1.33 -24.22
CA TRP A 92 -4.56 -0.03 -24.53
C TRP A 92 -3.48 -0.06 -25.64
N THR A 93 -2.50 0.85 -25.55
CA THR A 93 -1.42 1.01 -26.52
C THR A 93 -0.07 0.56 -25.96
N SER A 94 0.86 0.21 -26.86
CA SER A 94 2.24 -0.16 -26.48
C SER A 94 3.04 1.04 -25.93
N GLU A 95 2.64 2.27 -26.26
CA GLU A 95 3.29 3.50 -25.81
C GLU A 95 2.97 3.85 -24.35
N SER A 96 1.77 3.53 -23.86
CA SER A 96 1.36 3.79 -22.48
C SER A 96 1.84 2.70 -21.50
N LEU A 97 2.23 1.53 -22.01
CA LEU A 97 2.64 0.37 -21.20
C LEU A 97 3.86 0.64 -20.30
N PRO A 98 5.00 1.20 -20.79
CA PRO A 98 6.19 1.35 -19.95
C PRO A 98 5.98 2.30 -18.78
N SER A 99 5.19 3.37 -18.98
CA SER A 99 4.79 4.29 -17.91
C SER A 99 3.92 3.58 -16.86
N ALA A 100 2.88 2.85 -17.29
CA ALA A 100 2.00 2.15 -16.38
C ALA A 100 2.73 1.04 -15.60
N ALA A 101 3.56 0.26 -16.29
CA ALA A 101 4.34 -0.82 -15.71
C ALA A 101 5.36 -0.33 -14.68
N SER A 102 6.11 0.73 -14.98
CA SER A 102 7.13 1.28 -14.06
C SER A 102 6.52 1.83 -12.78
N VAL A 103 5.49 2.68 -12.88
CA VAL A 103 4.85 3.27 -11.70
C VAL A 103 4.09 2.19 -10.89
N ALA A 104 3.45 1.23 -11.56
CA ALA A 104 2.83 0.09 -10.88
C ALA A 104 3.84 -0.79 -10.15
N SER A 105 5.04 -0.99 -10.71
CA SER A 105 6.13 -1.74 -10.08
C SER A 105 6.68 -1.04 -8.84
N ILE A 106 6.81 0.30 -8.89
CA ILE A 106 7.20 1.10 -7.71
C ILE A 106 6.15 0.98 -6.61
N ALA A 107 4.86 1.15 -6.96
CA ALA A 107 3.76 0.96 -6.03
C ALA A 107 3.74 -0.45 -5.42
N TRP A 108 4.00 -1.47 -6.24
CA TRP A 108 4.10 -2.85 -5.79
C TRP A 108 5.26 -3.06 -4.81
N ALA A 109 6.47 -2.57 -5.12
CA ALA A 109 7.63 -2.70 -4.24
C ALA A 109 7.39 -2.06 -2.86
N LEU A 110 6.80 -0.86 -2.83
CA LEU A 110 6.42 -0.20 -1.57
C LEU A 110 5.32 -0.94 -0.82
N THR A 111 4.38 -1.56 -1.53
CA THR A 111 3.32 -2.38 -0.93
C THR A 111 3.90 -3.65 -0.31
N VAL A 112 4.84 -4.31 -0.97
CA VAL A 112 5.56 -5.48 -0.43
C VAL A 112 6.37 -5.08 0.81
N LEU A 113 7.01 -3.92 0.80
CA LEU A 113 7.71 -3.39 1.96
C LEU A 113 6.75 -3.18 3.14
N ALA A 114 5.61 -2.52 2.91
CA ALA A 114 4.57 -2.32 3.92
C ALA A 114 3.96 -3.64 4.42
N MET A 115 3.77 -4.61 3.53
CA MET A 115 3.34 -5.98 3.89
C MET A 115 4.37 -6.67 4.78
N GLY A 116 5.68 -6.48 4.57
CA GLY A 116 6.71 -6.99 5.48
C GLY A 116 6.53 -6.49 6.92
N PHE A 117 6.19 -5.20 7.07
CA PHE A 117 5.84 -4.64 8.39
C PHE A 117 4.49 -5.14 8.91
N ALA A 118 3.51 -5.40 8.05
CA ALA A 118 2.25 -6.05 8.44
C ALA A 118 2.52 -7.44 9.05
N CYS A 119 3.35 -8.26 8.40
CA CYS A 119 3.75 -9.56 8.92
C CYS A 119 4.44 -9.45 10.28
N LYS A 120 5.26 -8.40 10.48
CA LYS A 120 5.89 -8.14 11.77
C LYS A 120 4.88 -7.70 12.84
N GLU A 121 3.91 -6.86 12.47
CA GLU A 121 2.82 -6.44 13.35
C GLU A 121 1.98 -7.64 13.82
N ILE A 122 1.69 -8.57 12.90
CA ILE A 122 1.01 -9.83 13.20
C ILE A 122 1.78 -10.65 14.23
N GLN A 123 3.11 -10.76 14.06
CA GLN A 123 3.98 -11.56 14.94
C GLN A 123 4.00 -11.05 16.38
N LEU A 124 3.98 -9.73 16.58
CA LEU A 124 4.17 -9.11 17.90
C LEU A 124 2.91 -9.06 18.78
N ASN A 125 1.77 -9.58 18.30
CA ASN A 125 0.53 -9.84 19.05
C ASN A 125 0.15 -8.76 20.10
N ILE A 126 -0.53 -7.69 19.65
CA ILE A 126 -1.44 -6.76 20.36
C ILE A 126 -1.96 -5.84 19.24
N ARG A 127 -3.19 -6.06 18.75
CA ARG A 127 -3.68 -5.40 17.52
C ARG A 127 -5.15 -5.04 17.59
N ASN A 128 -5.47 -3.79 17.26
CA ASN A 128 -6.84 -3.30 17.07
C ASN A 128 -7.44 -3.85 15.76
N ALA A 129 -8.76 -4.05 15.69
CA ALA A 129 -9.48 -4.50 14.49
C ALA A 129 -9.17 -3.65 13.25
N ARG A 130 -8.97 -2.33 13.42
CA ARG A 130 -8.59 -1.43 12.32
C ARG A 130 -7.21 -1.75 11.74
N LEU A 131 -6.24 -2.07 12.59
CA LEU A 131 -4.91 -2.50 12.15
C LEU A 131 -4.99 -3.87 11.44
N LYS A 132 -5.82 -4.78 11.95
CA LYS A 132 -6.07 -6.07 11.28
C LYS A 132 -6.57 -5.90 9.85
N THR A 133 -7.43 -4.91 9.61
CA THR A 133 -7.89 -4.59 8.25
C THR A 133 -6.74 -4.10 7.36
N MET A 134 -5.89 -3.19 7.86
CA MET A 134 -4.73 -2.71 7.09
C MET A 134 -3.75 -3.83 6.75
N GLU A 135 -3.46 -4.72 7.71
CA GLU A 135 -2.57 -5.86 7.49
C GLU A 135 -3.10 -6.77 6.38
N ALA A 136 -4.38 -7.15 6.47
CA ALA A 136 -5.02 -7.99 5.48
C ALA A 136 -5.02 -7.33 4.10
N PHE A 137 -5.35 -6.03 4.03
CA PHE A 137 -5.35 -5.30 2.76
C PHE A 137 -3.98 -5.17 2.14
N LEU A 138 -2.91 -4.94 2.91
CA LEU A 138 -1.56 -4.86 2.35
C LEU A 138 -1.04 -6.21 1.87
N ILE A 139 -1.43 -7.31 2.53
CA ILE A 139 -1.15 -8.67 2.04
C ILE A 139 -1.92 -8.96 0.75
N ILE A 140 -3.20 -8.60 0.67
CA ILE A 140 -3.99 -8.80 -0.56
C ILE A 140 -3.49 -7.88 -1.68
N LEU A 141 -3.14 -6.63 -1.37
CA LEU A 141 -2.58 -5.66 -2.32
C LEU A 141 -1.26 -6.12 -2.92
N SER A 142 -0.38 -6.76 -2.16
CA SER A 142 0.89 -7.25 -2.69
C SER A 142 0.68 -8.30 -3.80
N ALA A 143 -0.31 -9.18 -3.64
CA ALA A 143 -0.67 -10.18 -4.64
C ALA A 143 -1.46 -9.56 -5.82
N THR A 144 -2.49 -8.78 -5.54
CA THR A 144 -3.38 -8.20 -6.57
C THR A 144 -2.66 -7.15 -7.44
N GLN A 145 -1.75 -6.35 -6.87
CA GLN A 145 -0.91 -5.42 -7.63
C GLN A 145 0.09 -6.17 -8.53
N LEU A 146 0.65 -7.30 -8.07
CA LEU A 146 1.49 -8.15 -8.91
C LEU A 146 0.68 -8.73 -10.08
N PHE A 147 -0.52 -9.24 -9.81
CA PHE A 147 -1.40 -9.75 -10.86
C PHE A 147 -1.80 -8.68 -11.87
N TYR A 148 -2.02 -7.44 -11.42
CA TYR A 148 -2.25 -6.31 -12.32
C TYR A 148 -1.05 -6.06 -13.25
N ILE A 149 0.17 -6.04 -12.70
CA ILE A 149 1.40 -5.87 -13.50
C ILE A 149 1.55 -6.99 -14.52
N VAL A 150 1.32 -8.25 -14.12
CA VAL A 150 1.37 -9.40 -15.04
C VAL A 150 0.29 -9.29 -16.12
N ALA A 151 -0.92 -8.86 -15.76
CA ALA A 151 -2.02 -8.70 -16.71
C ALA A 151 -1.69 -7.69 -17.82
N ILE A 152 -1.15 -6.52 -17.48
CA ILE A 152 -0.77 -5.51 -18.49
C ILE A 152 0.42 -5.97 -19.35
N HIS A 153 1.38 -6.74 -18.80
CA HIS A 153 2.49 -7.29 -19.58
C HIS A 153 2.05 -8.40 -20.54
N SER A 154 1.14 -9.28 -20.11
CA SER A 154 0.63 -10.36 -20.95
C SER A 154 -0.13 -9.85 -22.18
N ALA A 155 -0.82 -8.71 -22.05
CA ALA A 155 -1.50 -8.03 -23.16
C ALA A 155 -0.51 -7.50 -24.21
N ALA A 156 0.69 -7.12 -23.80
CA ALA A 156 1.74 -6.63 -24.70
C ALA A 156 2.48 -7.77 -25.42
N ALA A 157 2.75 -8.87 -24.72
CA ALA A 157 3.40 -10.05 -25.30
C ALA A 157 2.58 -10.70 -26.42
N TYR A 158 1.25 -10.61 -26.35
CA TYR A 158 0.33 -11.19 -27.33
C TYR A 158 0.10 -10.31 -28.59
N ARG A 159 0.74 -9.14 -28.66
CA ARG A 159 0.64 -8.20 -29.80
C ARG A 159 1.86 -8.27 -30.75
N ARG A 160 2.84 -9.14 -30.48
CA ARG A 160 3.90 -9.54 -31.41
C ARG A 160 3.50 -10.80 -32.15
#